data_AF-A0A2A3EG92-F1
#
_entry.id   AF-A0A2A3EG92-F1
#
_cell.length_a   1.000
_cell.length_b   1.000
_cell.length_c   1.000
_cell.angle_alpha   90.00
_cell.angle_beta   90.00
_cell.angle_gamma   90.00
#
_symmetry.space_group_name_H-M   'P 1'
#
loop_
_entity.id
_entity.type
_entity.pdbx_description
1 polymer ?
#
loop_
_entity_poly.entity_id
_entity_poly.type
_entity_poly.pdbx_seq_one_letter_code
_entity_poly.pdbx_strand_id
1 'polypeptide(L)'
;MKTIVLIFGFCICVGALTIEELKTKLHTEQSVCATETGIDQQKANDVIQGNVDVEDKKVQLYSECILKKFNVLDKNGVFKPQGIALVMELLIDENAVKQLLSECSTISEDNVYLKASKLVQCFSKYKTMKATIEELKIKLYGEQSVCMAETGKAKVIQGNVDVEDKNVQVYFTKHKCLTIKDFQTALRLGQSMCSAQTGVNQQIVDDVNDANVNMEDENVLLYIECAMKKFNIVDEDGNLNESVNREISKMFLDENEVEQMITDCSSISDTDVHIKIIKIFQCIMKYKTITEMLNA
;
A
#
# COMPACT_ATOMS: atom_id res chain seq x y z
N MET A 1 7.17 -48.19 13.01
CA MET A 1 5.92 -47.45 12.76
C MET A 1 6.09 -46.03 13.30
N LYS A 2 5.93 -45.05 12.40
CA LYS A 2 5.51 -43.66 12.60
C LYS A 2 6.23 -42.82 13.66
N THR A 3 7.08 -41.89 13.22
CA THR A 3 6.95 -40.47 13.58
C THR A 3 7.53 -39.63 12.44
N ILE A 4 6.64 -39.08 11.62
CA ILE A 4 6.96 -38.04 10.65
C ILE A 4 7.03 -36.74 11.46
N VAL A 5 8.22 -36.18 11.61
CA VAL A 5 8.41 -34.84 12.17
C VAL A 5 8.34 -33.86 11.00
N LEU A 6 7.11 -33.41 10.69
CA LEU A 6 6.84 -32.25 9.85
C LEU A 6 7.21 -31.01 10.65
N ILE A 7 8.46 -30.54 10.52
CA ILE A 7 8.80 -29.17 10.88
C ILE A 7 8.28 -28.33 9.73
N PHE A 8 7.13 -27.68 9.98
CA PHE A 8 6.57 -26.68 9.11
C PHE A 8 7.65 -25.65 8.77
N GLY A 9 8.06 -25.63 7.51
CA GLY A 9 8.76 -24.50 6.92
C GLY A 9 7.85 -23.28 7.07
N PHE A 10 8.26 -22.36 7.95
CA PHE A 10 7.74 -21.01 7.98
C PHE A 10 8.20 -20.36 6.67
N CYS A 11 7.41 -20.55 5.61
CA CYS A 11 7.52 -19.78 4.39
C CYS A 11 7.03 -18.37 4.75
N ILE A 12 7.98 -17.50 5.10
CA ILE A 12 7.72 -16.07 5.30
C ILE A 12 7.50 -15.50 3.91
N CYS A 13 6.28 -15.66 3.40
CA CYS A 13 5.81 -14.95 2.22
C CYS A 13 5.51 -13.51 2.64
N VAL A 14 6.55 -12.68 2.80
CA VAL A 14 6.38 -11.22 2.82
C VAL A 14 6.60 -10.74 1.39
N GLY A 15 5.59 -11.05 0.57
CA GLY A 15 5.35 -10.39 -0.71
C GLY A 15 4.86 -8.97 -0.47
N ALA A 16 4.73 -8.23 -1.56
CA ALA A 16 4.56 -6.80 -1.67
C ALA A 16 3.51 -6.08 -0.74
N LEU A 17 3.42 -4.74 -0.75
CA LEU A 17 2.09 -4.09 -0.78
C LEU A 17 2.02 -3.13 -1.96
N THR A 18 1.57 -3.70 -3.04
CA THR A 18 0.72 -3.11 -4.06
C THR A 18 -0.64 -2.69 -3.46
N ILE A 19 -1.41 -1.94 -4.24
CA ILE A 19 -2.82 -1.64 -3.93
C ILE A 19 -3.64 -2.93 -3.70
N GLU A 20 -3.28 -4.07 -4.34
CA GLU A 20 -3.90 -5.39 -4.13
C GLU A 20 -3.66 -5.92 -2.73
N GLU A 21 -2.49 -5.69 -2.17
CA GLU A 21 -2.19 -6.17 -0.84
C GLU A 21 -2.69 -5.20 0.23
N LEU A 22 -2.95 -3.91 -0.10
CA LEU A 22 -3.75 -3.04 0.79
C LEU A 22 -5.18 -3.56 0.90
N LYS A 23 -5.77 -3.92 -0.24
CA LYS A 23 -7.10 -4.54 -0.30
C LYS A 23 -7.12 -5.91 0.38
N THR A 24 -6.13 -6.75 0.13
CA THR A 24 -6.00 -8.09 0.74
C THR A 24 -5.76 -7.96 2.24
N LYS A 25 -4.92 -7.03 2.68
CA LYS A 25 -4.73 -6.72 4.09
C LYS A 25 -6.02 -6.21 4.70
N LEU A 26 -6.75 -5.30 4.06
CA LEU A 26 -8.05 -4.81 4.56
C LEU A 26 -9.05 -5.94 4.72
N HIS A 27 -9.17 -6.84 3.75
CA HIS A 27 -10.03 -8.03 3.86
C HIS A 27 -9.56 -9.00 4.94
N THR A 28 -8.26 -9.25 5.03
CA THR A 28 -7.67 -10.17 6.01
C THR A 28 -7.88 -9.65 7.42
N GLU A 29 -7.58 -8.37 7.67
CA GLU A 29 -7.74 -7.75 8.97
C GLU A 29 -9.22 -7.61 9.35
N GLN A 30 -10.14 -7.40 8.40
CA GLN A 30 -11.58 -7.51 8.66
C GLN A 30 -11.95 -8.91 9.18
N SER A 31 -11.47 -9.97 8.54
CA SER A 31 -11.74 -11.35 8.97
C SER A 31 -11.11 -11.68 10.33
N VAL A 32 -9.86 -11.27 10.54
CA VAL A 32 -9.13 -11.43 11.80
C VAL A 32 -9.85 -10.70 12.92
N CYS A 33 -10.15 -9.41 12.74
CA CYS A 33 -10.86 -8.62 13.74
C CYS A 33 -12.27 -9.15 14.00
N ALA A 34 -12.96 -9.68 12.99
CA ALA A 34 -14.27 -10.28 13.21
C ALA A 34 -14.17 -11.51 14.13
N THR A 35 -13.13 -12.33 13.90
CA THR A 35 -12.84 -13.52 14.72
C THR A 35 -12.39 -13.15 16.14
N GLU A 36 -11.43 -12.22 16.29
CA GLU A 36 -10.90 -11.79 17.58
C GLU A 36 -11.99 -11.17 18.47
N THR A 37 -12.90 -10.41 17.86
CA THR A 37 -13.94 -9.70 18.61
C THR A 37 -15.22 -10.50 18.77
N GLY A 38 -15.46 -11.50 17.93
CA GLY A 38 -16.71 -12.28 17.90
C GLY A 38 -17.91 -11.40 17.55
N ILE A 39 -17.72 -10.39 16.70
CA ILE A 39 -18.81 -9.60 16.12
C ILE A 39 -19.65 -10.48 15.18
N ASP A 40 -20.96 -10.21 15.14
CA ASP A 40 -21.84 -10.84 14.16
C ASP A 40 -21.51 -10.37 12.73
N GLN A 41 -21.61 -11.28 11.76
CA GLN A 41 -21.24 -11.01 10.37
C GLN A 41 -22.07 -9.87 9.76
N GLN A 42 -23.36 -9.76 10.10
CA GLN A 42 -24.19 -8.66 9.61
C GLN A 42 -23.71 -7.33 10.17
N LYS A 43 -23.42 -7.27 11.48
CA LYS A 43 -22.87 -6.06 12.11
C LYS A 43 -21.49 -5.67 11.55
N ALA A 44 -20.64 -6.66 11.24
CA ALA A 44 -19.36 -6.40 10.56
C ALA A 44 -19.58 -5.80 9.16
N ASN A 45 -20.52 -6.36 8.39
CA ASN A 45 -20.87 -5.85 7.07
C ASN A 45 -21.47 -4.43 7.13
N ASP A 46 -22.29 -4.15 8.14
CA ASP A 46 -22.89 -2.83 8.36
C ASP A 46 -21.79 -1.78 8.63
N VAL A 47 -20.81 -2.11 9.49
CA VAL A 47 -19.62 -1.27 9.73
C VAL A 47 -18.85 -1.02 8.43
N ILE A 48 -18.63 -2.06 7.62
CA ILE A 48 -17.92 -1.94 6.32
C ILE A 48 -18.68 -1.02 5.34
N GLN A 49 -20.01 -1.01 5.41
CA GLN A 49 -20.89 -0.15 4.62
C GLN A 49 -21.05 1.27 5.19
N GLY A 50 -20.49 1.55 6.37
CA GLY A 50 -20.60 2.84 7.06
C GLY A 50 -21.78 2.98 8.00
N ASN A 51 -22.59 1.92 8.17
CA ASN A 51 -23.68 1.85 9.13
C ASN A 51 -23.13 1.43 10.50
N VAL A 52 -22.49 2.37 11.20
CA VAL A 52 -21.80 2.09 12.46
C VAL A 52 -22.73 2.33 13.65
N ASP A 53 -23.12 1.26 14.34
CA ASP A 53 -23.78 1.33 15.65
C ASP A 53 -22.73 1.57 16.74
N VAL A 54 -22.52 2.84 17.08
CA VAL A 54 -21.47 3.25 18.04
C VAL A 54 -21.75 2.78 19.46
N GLU A 55 -22.99 2.41 19.81
CA GLU A 55 -23.37 1.95 21.15
C GLU A 55 -23.12 0.44 21.34
N ASP A 56 -23.01 -0.32 20.25
CA ASP A 56 -22.76 -1.76 20.31
C ASP A 56 -21.29 -2.06 20.67
N LYS A 57 -21.11 -2.78 21.78
CA LYS A 57 -19.77 -3.14 22.29
C LYS A 57 -18.94 -3.96 21.31
N LYS A 58 -19.55 -4.85 20.51
CA LYS A 58 -18.83 -5.65 19.51
C LYS A 58 -18.42 -4.80 18.32
N VAL A 59 -19.26 -3.86 17.89
CA VAL A 59 -18.91 -2.86 16.87
C VAL A 59 -17.76 -1.97 17.34
N GLN A 60 -17.77 -1.53 18.59
CA GLN A 60 -16.67 -0.75 19.19
C GLN A 60 -15.34 -1.53 19.18
N LEU A 61 -15.34 -2.78 19.66
CA LEU A 61 -14.16 -3.66 19.66
C LEU A 61 -13.64 -3.95 18.24
N TYR A 62 -14.55 -4.23 17.31
CA TYR A 62 -14.21 -4.49 15.90
C TYR A 62 -13.57 -3.27 15.23
N SER A 63 -14.14 -2.09 15.46
CA SER A 63 -13.61 -0.82 14.95
C SER A 63 -12.22 -0.54 15.50
N GLU A 64 -12.01 -0.75 16.80
CA GLU A 64 -10.72 -0.56 17.46
C GLU A 64 -9.64 -1.49 16.91
N CYS A 65 -9.98 -2.78 16.73
CA CYS A 65 -9.08 -3.75 16.14
C CYS A 65 -8.63 -3.31 14.74
N ILE A 66 -9.56 -2.97 13.85
CA ILE A 66 -9.22 -2.51 12.49
C ILE A 66 -8.31 -1.29 12.56
N LEU A 67 -8.67 -0.26 13.32
CA LEU A 67 -7.88 0.98 13.36
C LEU A 67 -6.46 0.76 13.91
N LYS A 68 -6.25 -0.20 14.82
CA LYS A 68 -4.91 -0.58 15.29
C LYS A 68 -4.09 -1.30 14.21
N LYS A 69 -4.68 -2.23 13.45
CA LYS A 69 -3.98 -2.97 12.36
C LYS A 69 -3.50 -2.06 11.23
N PHE A 70 -4.17 -0.92 11.06
CA PHE A 70 -3.81 0.13 10.11
C PHE A 70 -3.03 1.31 10.74
N ASN A 71 -2.59 1.20 12.00
CA ASN A 71 -1.84 2.23 12.74
C ASN A 71 -2.54 3.61 12.76
N VAL A 72 -3.88 3.61 12.64
CA VAL A 72 -4.74 4.78 12.84
C VAL A 72 -4.96 5.02 14.33
N LEU A 73 -4.97 3.95 15.12
CA LEU A 73 -4.82 3.99 16.57
C LEU A 73 -3.50 3.32 16.94
N ASP A 74 -2.79 3.89 17.92
CA ASP A 74 -1.66 3.20 18.53
C ASP A 74 -2.11 2.15 19.57
N LYS A 75 -1.14 1.45 20.18
CA LYS A 75 -1.40 0.45 21.22
C LYS A 75 -2.20 0.98 22.42
N ASN A 76 -2.09 2.28 22.70
CA ASN A 76 -2.76 2.97 23.81
C ASN A 76 -4.10 3.60 23.40
N GLY A 77 -4.52 3.49 22.13
CA GLY A 77 -5.75 4.11 21.64
C GLY A 77 -5.61 5.60 21.27
N VAL A 78 -4.37 6.08 21.10
CA VAL A 78 -4.13 7.44 20.62
C VAL A 78 -4.32 7.49 19.11
N PHE A 79 -5.10 8.46 18.65
CA PHE A 79 -5.40 8.66 17.23
C PHE A 79 -4.20 9.25 16.49
N LYS A 80 -3.82 8.58 15.41
CA LYS A 80 -2.73 8.92 14.49
C LYS A 80 -3.33 9.30 13.13
N PRO A 81 -3.63 10.59 12.90
CA PRO A 81 -4.30 11.05 11.68
C PRO A 81 -3.55 10.71 10.40
N GLN A 82 -2.22 10.57 10.46
CA GLN A 82 -1.41 10.18 9.31
C GLN A 82 -1.79 8.81 8.74
N GLY A 83 -2.22 7.85 9.58
CA GLY A 83 -2.57 6.51 9.11
C GLY A 83 -3.79 6.52 8.20
N ILE A 84 -4.81 7.30 8.54
CA ILE A 84 -6.03 7.42 7.74
C ILE A 84 -5.85 8.36 6.55
N ALA A 85 -5.02 9.41 6.69
CA ALA A 85 -4.69 10.33 5.60
C ALA A 85 -4.09 9.56 4.41
N LEU A 86 -3.10 8.70 4.66
CA LEU A 86 -2.44 7.91 3.62
C LEU A 86 -3.41 7.03 2.82
N VAL A 87 -4.38 6.40 3.50
CA VAL A 87 -5.38 5.57 2.82
C VAL A 87 -6.37 6.43 2.04
N MET A 88 -6.82 7.55 2.61
CA MET A 88 -7.84 8.41 2.01
C MET A 88 -7.31 9.24 0.84
N GLU A 89 -6.05 9.66 0.85
CA GLU A 89 -5.40 10.36 -0.28
C GLU A 89 -5.40 9.53 -1.57
N LEU A 90 -5.48 8.20 -1.49
CA LEU A 90 -5.63 7.34 -2.65
C LEU A 90 -7.06 7.34 -3.22
N LEU A 91 -8.05 7.81 -2.47
CA LEU A 91 -9.48 7.52 -2.73
C LEU A 91 -10.34 8.77 -2.90
N ILE A 92 -9.93 9.87 -2.28
CA ILE A 92 -10.63 11.15 -2.31
C ILE A 92 -9.61 12.28 -2.53
N ASP A 93 -10.09 13.44 -2.96
CA ASP A 93 -9.21 14.58 -3.22
C ASP A 93 -8.61 15.18 -1.93
N GLU A 94 -7.54 15.94 -2.10
CA GLU A 94 -6.78 16.52 -0.98
C GLU A 94 -7.62 17.40 -0.05
N ASN A 95 -8.59 18.14 -0.60
CA ASN A 95 -9.43 19.01 0.22
C ASN A 95 -10.38 18.18 1.07
N ALA A 96 -10.94 17.11 0.50
CA ALA A 96 -11.74 16.15 1.24
C ALA A 96 -10.92 15.43 2.34
N VAL A 97 -9.65 15.09 2.09
CA VAL A 97 -8.76 14.56 3.14
C VAL A 97 -8.53 15.58 4.25
N LYS A 98 -8.21 16.83 3.93
CA LYS A 98 -8.02 17.90 4.92
C LYS A 98 -9.28 18.10 5.78
N GLN A 99 -10.45 18.09 5.14
CA GLN A 99 -11.72 18.21 5.84
C GLN A 99 -11.96 17.02 6.77
N LEU A 100 -11.75 15.78 6.30
CA LEU A 100 -11.82 14.56 7.09
C LEU A 100 -10.92 14.64 8.32
N LEU A 101 -9.66 15.03 8.15
CA LEU A 101 -8.72 15.14 9.26
C LEU A 101 -9.15 16.21 10.25
N SER A 102 -9.63 17.36 9.76
CA SER A 102 -10.10 18.45 10.62
C SER A 102 -11.33 18.05 11.44
N GLU A 103 -12.28 17.33 10.85
CA GLU A 103 -13.52 16.93 11.52
C GLU A 103 -13.29 15.76 12.46
N CYS A 104 -12.70 14.66 11.98
CA CYS A 104 -12.57 13.42 12.75
C CYS A 104 -11.54 13.53 13.88
N SER A 105 -10.55 14.43 13.78
CA SER A 105 -9.59 14.65 14.88
C SER A 105 -10.22 15.33 16.09
N THR A 106 -11.39 15.99 15.95
CA THR A 106 -12.10 16.62 17.08
C THR A 106 -12.84 15.63 17.96
N ILE A 107 -12.89 14.35 17.58
CA ILE A 107 -13.53 13.29 18.35
C ILE A 107 -12.69 13.03 19.62
N SER A 108 -13.11 13.69 20.69
CA SER A 108 -12.61 13.47 22.05
C SER A 108 -13.52 12.48 22.76
N GLU A 109 -12.96 11.35 23.17
CA GLU A 109 -13.66 10.30 23.88
C GLU A 109 -12.65 9.52 24.73
N ASP A 110 -12.94 9.36 26.02
CA ASP A 110 -12.02 8.71 26.98
C ASP A 110 -12.04 7.20 26.83
N ASN A 111 -13.21 6.65 26.46
CA ASN A 111 -13.33 5.24 26.16
C ASN A 111 -12.76 4.96 24.76
N VAL A 112 -11.59 4.31 24.71
CA VAL A 112 -10.88 3.98 23.46
C VAL A 112 -11.75 3.20 22.46
N TYR A 113 -12.62 2.31 22.93
CA TYR A 113 -13.48 1.50 22.06
C TYR A 113 -14.60 2.34 21.44
N LEU A 114 -15.25 3.19 22.23
CA LEU A 114 -16.26 4.13 21.73
C LEU A 114 -15.63 5.19 20.81
N LYS A 115 -14.41 5.63 21.13
CA LYS A 115 -13.63 6.52 20.26
C LYS A 115 -13.40 5.88 18.89
N ALA A 116 -13.02 4.61 18.86
CA ALA A 116 -12.75 3.89 17.63
C ALA A 116 -13.99 3.78 16.73
N SER A 117 -15.17 3.40 17.26
CA SER A 117 -16.40 3.34 16.46
C SER A 117 -16.82 4.71 15.95
N LYS A 118 -16.71 5.77 16.77
CA LYS A 118 -16.97 7.16 16.35
C LYS A 118 -16.01 7.61 15.23
N LEU A 119 -14.73 7.25 15.30
CA LEU A 119 -13.76 7.52 14.23
C LEU A 119 -14.13 6.80 12.94
N VAL A 120 -14.45 5.50 12.97
CA VAL A 120 -14.88 4.74 11.79
C VAL A 120 -16.16 5.33 11.19
N GLN A 121 -17.13 5.71 12.04
CA GLN A 121 -18.35 6.39 11.59
C GLN A 121 -18.03 7.73 10.91
N CYS A 122 -17.08 8.50 11.44
CA CYS A 122 -16.65 9.75 10.85
C CYS A 122 -15.98 9.56 9.49
N PHE A 123 -15.02 8.63 9.37
CA PHE A 123 -14.35 8.33 8.11
C PHE A 123 -15.33 7.86 7.03
N SER A 124 -16.36 7.10 7.44
CA SER A 124 -17.39 6.57 6.53
C SER A 124 -18.25 7.65 5.87
N LYS A 125 -18.29 8.89 6.41
CA LYS A 125 -18.95 10.04 5.77
C LYS A 125 -18.26 10.46 4.47
N TYR A 126 -16.96 10.23 4.37
CA TYR A 126 -16.14 10.56 3.21
C TYR A 126 -16.00 9.38 2.27
N LYS A 127 -15.65 8.21 2.84
CA LYS A 127 -15.52 6.97 2.10
C LYS A 127 -15.76 5.77 3.00
N THR A 128 -16.66 4.88 2.57
CA THR A 128 -16.90 3.62 3.27
C THR A 128 -15.78 2.63 2.97
N MET A 129 -15.57 1.65 3.86
CA MET A 129 -14.62 0.55 3.61
C MET A 129 -15.03 -0.26 2.38
N LYS A 130 -16.34 -0.46 2.17
CA LYS A 130 -16.86 -1.12 0.96
C LYS A 130 -16.45 -0.38 -0.31
N ALA A 131 -16.72 0.92 -0.38
CA ALA A 131 -16.38 1.72 -1.55
C ALA A 131 -14.86 1.79 -1.76
N THR A 132 -14.09 1.82 -0.66
CA THR A 132 -12.61 1.72 -0.69
C THR A 132 -12.17 0.42 -1.36
N ILE A 133 -12.69 -0.73 -0.89
CA ILE A 133 -12.38 -2.05 -1.45
C ILE A 133 -12.77 -2.13 -2.94
N GLU A 134 -13.93 -1.59 -3.31
CA GLU A 134 -14.44 -1.60 -4.69
C GLU A 134 -13.61 -0.70 -5.62
N GLU A 135 -13.17 0.47 -5.18
CA GLU A 135 -12.32 1.34 -5.99
C GLU A 135 -10.89 0.84 -6.11
N LEU A 136 -10.35 0.23 -5.06
CA LEU A 136 -9.08 -0.48 -5.16
C LEU A 136 -9.21 -1.59 -6.22
N LYS A 137 -10.31 -2.36 -6.27
CA LYS A 137 -10.54 -3.32 -7.37
C LYS A 137 -10.48 -2.66 -8.76
N ILE A 138 -11.12 -1.51 -8.97
CA ILE A 138 -11.13 -0.82 -10.27
C ILE A 138 -9.72 -0.38 -10.69
N LYS A 139 -8.90 0.09 -9.74
CA LYS A 139 -7.50 0.47 -10.03
C LYS A 139 -6.66 -0.73 -10.50
N LEU A 140 -6.90 -1.90 -9.93
CA LEU A 140 -6.08 -3.11 -10.13
C LEU A 140 -6.40 -3.82 -11.44
N TYR A 141 -7.68 -3.90 -11.81
CA TYR A 141 -8.05 -4.36 -13.14
C TYR A 141 -7.71 -3.35 -14.25
N GLY A 142 -7.50 -2.08 -13.89
CA GLY A 142 -7.03 -1.02 -14.79
C GLY A 142 -5.51 -0.94 -14.97
N GLU A 143 -4.71 -1.51 -14.06
CA GLU A 143 -3.24 -1.58 -14.16
C GLU A 143 -2.76 -2.48 -15.32
N GLN A 144 -3.63 -3.37 -15.84
CA GLN A 144 -3.37 -4.11 -17.09
C GLN A 144 -3.68 -3.32 -18.36
N SER A 145 -4.17 -2.08 -18.27
CA SER A 145 -4.50 -1.24 -19.43
C SER A 145 -3.61 0.00 -19.54
N VAL A 146 -2.57 -0.15 -20.37
CA VAL A 146 -1.88 0.87 -21.20
C VAL A 146 -1.88 2.31 -20.66
N CYS A 147 -0.78 2.72 -20.04
CA CYS A 147 -0.40 4.14 -19.95
C CYS A 147 0.00 4.62 -21.36
N MET A 148 -0.88 5.37 -22.02
CA MET A 148 -0.48 6.16 -23.18
C MET A 148 -0.04 7.55 -22.72
N ALA A 149 1.27 7.78 -22.81
CA ALA A 149 1.80 9.13 -22.91
C ALA A 149 1.19 9.86 -24.13
N GLU A 150 1.15 11.19 -24.05
CA GLU A 150 0.52 12.14 -24.96
C GLU A 150 1.12 12.18 -26.40
N THR A 151 1.35 11.04 -27.03
CA THR A 151 1.80 10.96 -28.43
C THR A 151 0.87 10.08 -29.29
N GLY A 152 -0.42 10.39 -29.27
CA GLY A 152 -1.32 10.22 -30.43
C GLY A 152 -1.46 8.85 -31.10
N LYS A 153 -0.97 7.73 -30.57
CA LYS A 153 -1.15 6.40 -31.17
C LYS A 153 -1.27 5.30 -30.11
N ALA A 154 -2.50 4.89 -29.84
CA ALA A 154 -2.79 3.67 -29.10
C ALA A 154 -2.48 2.45 -29.95
N LYS A 155 -1.65 1.55 -29.43
CA LYS A 155 -1.58 0.18 -29.93
C LYS A 155 -1.94 -0.75 -28.77
N VAL A 156 -3.12 -1.35 -28.90
CA VAL A 156 -3.63 -2.37 -27.98
C VAL A 156 -2.75 -3.62 -28.13
N ILE A 157 -2.19 -4.11 -27.03
CA ILE A 157 -1.67 -5.49 -26.94
C ILE A 157 -2.73 -6.27 -26.19
N GLN A 158 -3.46 -7.10 -26.94
CA GLN A 158 -4.62 -7.84 -26.48
C GLN A 158 -4.18 -9.21 -25.94
N GLY A 159 -4.72 -9.62 -24.79
CA GLY A 159 -4.80 -11.00 -24.34
C GLY A 159 -6.27 -11.39 -24.18
N ASN A 160 -6.79 -12.15 -25.15
CA ASN A 160 -8.02 -12.94 -25.21
C ASN A 160 -9.25 -12.45 -24.41
N VAL A 161 -10.07 -11.61 -25.05
CA VAL A 161 -11.52 -11.63 -24.86
C VAL A 161 -12.14 -11.85 -26.23
N ASP A 162 -12.69 -13.04 -26.45
CA ASP A 162 -13.53 -13.34 -27.62
C ASP A 162 -14.84 -12.55 -27.47
N VAL A 163 -15.03 -11.54 -28.31
CA VAL A 163 -16.26 -10.72 -28.34
C VAL A 163 -17.07 -11.15 -29.56
N GLU A 164 -17.97 -12.12 -29.38
CA GLU A 164 -18.98 -12.48 -30.38
C GLU A 164 -20.41 -12.11 -29.98
N ASP A 165 -20.59 -11.24 -28.98
CA ASP A 165 -21.92 -10.76 -28.59
C ASP A 165 -22.10 -9.27 -28.91
N LYS A 166 -22.96 -8.97 -29.90
CA LYS A 166 -23.22 -7.64 -30.48
C LYS A 166 -23.91 -6.64 -29.52
N ASN A 167 -23.96 -6.93 -28.22
CA ASN A 167 -24.60 -6.10 -27.20
C ASN A 167 -23.66 -5.63 -26.08
N VAL A 168 -22.35 -5.84 -26.19
CA VAL A 168 -21.39 -5.29 -25.21
C VAL A 168 -21.08 -3.84 -25.56
N GLN A 169 -21.73 -2.88 -24.87
CA GLN A 169 -21.20 -1.53 -24.76
C GLN A 169 -19.90 -1.61 -23.96
N VAL A 170 -18.76 -1.53 -24.66
CA VAL A 170 -17.46 -1.35 -24.02
C VAL A 170 -17.42 0.08 -23.50
N TYR A 171 -17.72 0.24 -22.22
CA TYR A 171 -17.50 1.50 -21.51
C TYR A 171 -15.98 1.70 -21.40
N PHE A 172 -15.41 2.49 -22.32
CA PHE A 172 -14.09 3.07 -22.13
C PHE A 172 -14.20 4.08 -20.99
N THR A 173 -14.05 3.60 -19.77
CA THR A 173 -13.90 4.49 -18.62
C THR A 173 -12.53 5.14 -18.80
N LYS A 174 -12.48 6.48 -18.81
CA LYS A 174 -11.26 7.26 -18.92
C LYS A 174 -10.34 6.90 -17.73
N HIS A 175 -9.46 5.91 -17.90
CA HIS A 175 -8.59 5.43 -16.83
C HIS A 175 -7.55 6.51 -16.52
N LYS A 176 -7.45 6.87 -15.24
CA LYS A 176 -6.51 7.87 -14.73
C LYS A 176 -5.16 7.17 -14.58
N CYS A 177 -4.16 7.58 -15.37
CA CYS A 177 -2.77 7.14 -15.14
C CYS A 177 -2.38 7.43 -13.68
N LEU A 178 -1.58 6.55 -13.07
CA LEU A 178 -1.01 6.79 -11.75
C LEU A 178 -0.29 8.15 -11.79
N THR A 179 -0.79 9.13 -11.03
CA THR A 179 -0.15 10.45 -10.99
C THR A 179 1.07 10.38 -10.07
N ILE A 180 2.00 11.32 -10.22
CA ILE A 180 3.12 11.48 -9.27
C ILE A 180 2.61 11.50 -7.83
N LYS A 181 1.51 12.22 -7.60
CA LYS A 181 0.86 12.29 -6.28
C LYS A 181 0.34 10.94 -5.79
N ASP A 182 -0.30 10.14 -6.65
CA ASP A 182 -0.76 8.79 -6.29
C ASP A 182 0.42 7.89 -5.92
N PHE A 183 1.53 7.98 -6.66
CA PHE A 183 2.77 7.25 -6.37
C PHE A 183 3.40 7.69 -5.04
N GLN A 184 3.49 9.00 -4.77
CA GLN A 184 4.02 9.52 -3.51
C GLN A 184 3.20 9.02 -2.30
N THR A 185 1.87 8.99 -2.41
CA THR A 185 1.01 8.44 -1.36
C THR A 185 1.25 6.95 -1.17
N ALA A 186 1.34 6.18 -2.25
CA ALA A 186 1.66 4.75 -2.18
C ALA A 186 3.02 4.51 -1.53
N LEU A 187 4.03 5.31 -1.87
CA LEU A 187 5.37 5.26 -1.28
C LEU A 187 5.34 5.47 0.23
N ARG A 188 4.68 6.54 0.71
CA ARG A 188 4.53 6.82 2.15
C ARG A 188 3.79 5.70 2.89
N LEU A 189 2.78 5.10 2.27
CA LEU A 189 2.08 3.95 2.85
C LEU A 189 3.00 2.72 2.94
N GLY A 190 3.77 2.45 1.89
CA GLY A 190 4.79 1.41 1.88
C GLY A 190 5.77 1.55 3.04
N GLN A 191 6.32 2.76 3.19
CA GLN A 191 7.26 3.13 4.26
C GLN A 191 6.65 2.89 5.65
N SER A 192 5.47 3.49 5.92
CA SER A 192 4.77 3.35 7.21
C SER A 192 4.58 1.89 7.62
N MET A 193 4.25 1.04 6.66
CA MET A 193 4.05 -0.38 6.90
C MET A 193 5.35 -1.15 7.14
N CYS A 194 6.38 -0.89 6.33
CA CYS A 194 7.67 -1.50 6.53
C CYS A 194 8.27 -1.07 7.87
N SER A 195 8.12 0.20 8.27
CA SER A 195 8.52 0.67 9.60
C SER A 195 7.77 -0.06 10.72
N ALA A 196 6.48 -0.33 10.54
CA ALA A 196 5.71 -1.10 11.52
C ALA A 196 6.15 -2.57 11.60
N GLN A 197 6.56 -3.18 10.48
CA GLN A 197 7.03 -4.57 10.44
C GLN A 197 8.44 -4.75 11.02
N THR A 198 9.35 -3.83 10.69
CA THR A 198 10.77 -3.94 11.08
C THR A 198 11.10 -3.20 12.36
N GLY A 199 10.21 -2.30 12.82
CA GLY A 199 10.42 -1.51 14.02
C GLY A 199 11.36 -0.32 13.83
N VAL A 200 11.73 0.04 12.59
CA VAL A 200 12.55 1.24 12.35
C VAL A 200 11.80 2.52 12.74
N ASN A 201 12.55 3.51 13.22
CA ASN A 201 12.03 4.82 13.58
C ASN A 201 12.06 5.77 12.36
N GLN A 202 11.50 6.97 12.53
CA GLN A 202 11.42 7.97 11.45
C GLN A 202 12.80 8.44 10.98
N GLN A 203 13.80 8.53 11.87
CA GLN A 203 15.15 8.96 11.47
C GLN A 203 15.76 8.00 10.44
N ILE A 204 15.60 6.69 10.65
CA ILE A 204 16.05 5.68 9.68
C ILE A 204 15.32 5.83 8.35
N VAL A 205 14.01 6.08 8.37
CA VAL A 205 13.22 6.30 7.15
C VAL A 205 13.75 7.51 6.39
N ASP A 206 14.03 8.61 7.08
CA ASP A 206 14.54 9.84 6.48
C ASP A 206 15.94 9.62 5.90
N ASP A 207 16.84 8.94 6.64
CA ASP A 207 18.18 8.59 6.16
C ASP A 207 18.12 7.74 4.88
N VAL A 208 17.24 6.72 4.84
CA VAL A 208 17.04 5.90 3.64
C VAL A 208 16.49 6.74 2.48
N ASN A 209 15.60 7.70 2.75
CA ASN A 209 15.03 8.54 1.71
C ASN A 209 16.07 9.44 1.02
N ASP A 210 17.09 9.83 1.77
CA ASP A 210 18.25 10.61 1.31
C ASP A 210 19.40 9.72 0.78
N ALA A 211 19.15 8.41 0.62
CA ALA A 211 20.14 7.40 0.21
C ALA A 211 21.33 7.21 1.19
N ASN A 212 21.21 7.68 2.44
CA ASN A 212 22.17 7.47 3.51
C ASN A 212 21.91 6.12 4.21
N VAL A 213 22.35 5.03 3.55
CA VAL A 213 22.07 3.65 4.02
C VAL A 213 23.20 3.10 4.87
N ASN A 214 22.92 2.79 6.14
CA ASN A 214 23.82 2.01 6.99
C ASN A 214 23.65 0.51 6.70
N MET A 215 24.59 -0.08 5.96
CA MET A 215 24.56 -1.51 5.61
C MET A 215 24.89 -2.46 6.77
N GLU A 216 25.32 -1.94 7.93
CA GLU A 216 25.60 -2.74 9.13
C GLU A 216 24.38 -2.88 10.04
N ASP A 217 23.33 -2.07 9.84
CA ASP A 217 22.11 -2.12 10.65
C ASP A 217 21.09 -3.07 10.02
N GLU A 218 20.90 -4.24 10.64
CA GLU A 218 19.96 -5.28 10.20
C GLU A 218 18.53 -4.75 10.01
N ASN A 219 18.07 -3.79 10.82
CA ASN A 219 16.73 -3.23 10.68
C ASN A 219 16.60 -2.36 9.42
N VAL A 220 17.69 -1.68 9.01
CA VAL A 220 17.76 -0.92 7.76
C VAL A 220 17.70 -1.89 6.58
N LEU A 221 18.45 -3.00 6.64
CA LEU A 221 18.43 -4.02 5.57
C LEU A 221 17.02 -4.58 5.38
N LEU A 222 16.37 -5.00 6.47
CA LEU A 222 15.02 -5.55 6.45
C LEU A 222 13.98 -4.51 5.99
N TYR A 223 14.16 -3.24 6.35
CA TYR A 223 13.27 -2.17 5.93
C TYR A 223 13.36 -1.90 4.43
N ILE A 224 14.58 -1.81 3.88
CA ILE A 224 14.80 -1.61 2.44
C ILE A 224 14.30 -2.82 1.67
N GLU A 225 14.59 -4.05 2.11
CA GLU A 225 14.08 -5.25 1.48
C GLU A 225 12.54 -5.28 1.48
N CYS A 226 11.93 -5.00 2.64
CA CYS A 226 10.48 -4.88 2.75
C CYS A 226 9.95 -3.93 1.69
N ALA A 227 10.51 -2.71 1.58
CA ALA A 227 10.07 -1.68 0.64
C ALA A 227 10.28 -2.11 -0.82
N MET A 228 11.46 -2.62 -1.16
CA MET A 228 11.81 -3.02 -2.53
C MET A 228 10.90 -4.15 -3.04
N LYS A 229 10.64 -5.15 -2.19
CA LYS A 229 9.65 -6.21 -2.49
C LYS A 229 8.24 -5.64 -2.49
N LYS A 230 7.90 -4.72 -1.58
CA LYS A 230 6.60 -4.00 -1.47
C LYS A 230 6.10 -3.45 -2.79
N PHE A 231 7.01 -2.84 -3.54
CA PHE A 231 6.71 -2.12 -4.77
C PHE A 231 7.03 -2.96 -6.01
N ASN A 232 7.35 -4.25 -5.83
CA ASN A 232 7.78 -5.14 -6.91
C ASN A 232 8.94 -4.54 -7.72
N ILE A 233 9.82 -3.79 -7.04
CA ILE A 233 11.05 -3.22 -7.62
C ILE A 233 12.05 -4.35 -7.87
N VAL A 234 12.02 -5.35 -7.01
CA VAL A 234 12.76 -6.60 -7.15
C VAL A 234 11.81 -7.79 -7.04
N ASP A 235 12.18 -8.91 -7.68
CA ASP A 235 11.49 -10.18 -7.55
C ASP A 235 11.84 -10.92 -6.24
N GLU A 236 11.31 -12.15 -6.08
CA GLU A 236 11.55 -12.97 -4.89
C GLU A 236 13.04 -13.32 -4.69
N ASP A 237 13.80 -13.43 -5.79
CA ASP A 237 15.24 -13.72 -5.85
C ASP A 237 16.11 -12.44 -5.75
N GLY A 238 15.48 -11.29 -5.51
CA GLY A 238 16.14 -10.00 -5.39
C GLY A 238 16.74 -9.47 -6.70
N ASN A 239 16.31 -9.95 -7.87
CA ASN A 239 16.66 -9.34 -9.16
C ASN A 239 15.78 -8.12 -9.43
N LEU A 240 16.32 -7.12 -10.13
CA LEU A 240 15.56 -5.94 -10.56
C LEU A 240 14.40 -6.35 -11.49
N ASN A 241 13.19 -5.91 -11.17
CA ASN A 241 12.06 -6.02 -12.07
C ASN A 241 12.08 -4.84 -13.06
N GLU A 242 12.70 -5.06 -14.22
CA GLU A 242 12.94 -4.00 -15.20
C GLU A 242 11.66 -3.31 -15.67
N SER A 243 10.57 -4.07 -15.88
CA SER A 243 9.31 -3.52 -16.36
C SER A 243 8.69 -2.55 -15.36
N VAL A 244 8.66 -2.92 -14.07
CA VAL A 244 8.07 -2.09 -13.02
C VAL A 244 8.92 -0.83 -12.79
N ASN A 245 10.24 -1.00 -12.72
CA ASN A 245 11.16 0.12 -12.53
C ASN A 245 11.10 1.12 -13.69
N ARG A 246 10.97 0.65 -14.92
CA ARG A 246 10.85 1.50 -16.10
C ARG A 246 9.61 2.39 -16.01
N GLU A 247 8.46 1.83 -15.64
CA GLU A 247 7.21 2.61 -15.53
C GLU A 247 7.24 3.60 -14.37
N ILE A 248 7.80 3.21 -13.21
CA ILE A 248 7.97 4.11 -12.06
C ILE A 248 8.91 5.27 -12.41
N SER A 249 10.08 4.96 -12.99
CA SER A 249 11.10 5.98 -13.24
C SER A 249 10.71 6.98 -14.32
N LYS A 250 9.88 6.60 -15.31
CA LYS A 250 9.31 7.53 -16.30
C LYS A 250 8.47 8.67 -15.68
N MET A 251 8.03 8.53 -14.43
CA MET A 251 7.34 9.61 -13.73
C MET A 251 8.28 10.72 -13.28
N PHE A 252 9.59 10.44 -13.17
CA PHE A 252 10.58 11.33 -12.52
C PHE A 252 11.82 11.64 -13.36
N LEU A 253 12.08 10.83 -14.38
CA LEU A 253 13.27 10.83 -15.23
C LEU A 253 12.86 10.87 -16.71
N ASP A 254 13.76 11.37 -17.55
CA ASP A 254 13.58 11.28 -19.00
C ASP A 254 13.88 9.87 -19.55
N GLU A 255 13.49 9.60 -20.79
CA GLU A 255 13.61 8.27 -21.40
C GLU A 255 15.06 7.75 -21.42
N ASN A 256 16.06 8.62 -21.66
CA ASN A 256 17.45 8.19 -21.68
C ASN A 256 17.96 7.85 -20.28
N GLU A 257 17.61 8.68 -19.28
CA GLU A 257 17.92 8.42 -17.88
C GLU A 257 17.31 7.10 -17.40
N VAL A 258 16.07 6.80 -17.81
CA VAL A 258 15.39 5.53 -17.49
C VAL A 258 16.14 4.35 -18.09
N GLU A 259 16.49 4.38 -19.38
CA GLU A 259 17.22 3.27 -20.01
C GLU A 259 18.60 3.05 -19.37
N GLN A 260 19.30 4.15 -19.04
CA GLN A 260 20.59 4.08 -18.37
C GLN A 260 20.46 3.46 -16.97
N MET A 261 19.47 3.89 -16.18
CA MET A 261 19.18 3.35 -14.85
C MET A 261 18.88 1.85 -14.91
N ILE A 262 18.01 1.42 -15.83
CA ILE A 262 17.68 0.00 -15.96
C ILE A 262 18.93 -0.81 -16.32
N THR A 263 19.73 -0.34 -17.28
CA THR A 263 20.95 -1.02 -17.72
C THR A 263 21.97 -1.15 -16.58
N ASP A 264 22.21 -0.06 -15.84
CA ASP A 264 23.21 -0.04 -14.78
C ASP A 264 22.78 -0.91 -13.60
N CYS A 265 21.51 -0.84 -13.20
CA CYS A 265 21.02 -1.50 -12.01
C CYS A 265 20.60 -2.97 -12.22
N SER A 266 20.22 -3.38 -13.44
CA SER A 266 19.86 -4.79 -13.72
C SER A 266 21.07 -5.73 -13.71
N SER A 267 22.26 -5.19 -14.02
CA SER A 267 23.52 -5.95 -14.02
C SER A 267 24.04 -6.31 -12.61
N ILE A 268 23.43 -5.72 -11.56
CA ILE A 268 23.87 -5.91 -10.18
C ILE A 268 23.54 -7.31 -9.71
N SER A 269 24.58 -8.01 -9.25
CA SER A 269 24.47 -9.33 -8.65
C SER A 269 25.26 -9.41 -7.35
N ASP A 270 24.80 -10.26 -6.45
CA ASP A 270 25.51 -10.66 -5.24
C ASP A 270 25.05 -12.08 -4.87
N THR A 271 25.89 -12.82 -4.14
CA THR A 271 25.53 -14.13 -3.59
C THR A 271 24.57 -14.01 -2.41
N ASP A 272 24.63 -12.90 -1.68
CA ASP A 272 23.69 -12.58 -0.61
C ASP A 272 22.54 -11.75 -1.17
N VAL A 273 21.32 -12.28 -1.07
CA VAL A 273 20.11 -11.63 -1.62
C VAL A 273 19.81 -10.29 -0.94
N HIS A 274 20.10 -10.14 0.36
CA HIS A 274 19.87 -8.90 1.08
C HIS A 274 20.85 -7.82 0.60
N ILE A 275 22.13 -8.17 0.48
CA ILE A 275 23.16 -7.26 -0.05
C ILE A 275 22.85 -6.87 -1.50
N LYS A 276 22.42 -7.83 -2.33
CA LYS A 276 22.03 -7.57 -3.72
C LYS A 276 20.91 -6.53 -3.81
N ILE A 277 19.83 -6.71 -3.05
CA ILE A 277 18.68 -5.79 -3.04
C ILE A 277 19.12 -4.38 -2.63
N ILE A 278 20.02 -4.26 -1.65
CA ILE A 278 20.53 -2.96 -1.20
C ILE A 278 21.40 -2.30 -2.26
N LYS A 279 22.27 -3.05 -2.93
CA LYS A 279 23.08 -2.52 -4.04
C LYS A 279 22.19 -2.03 -5.18
N ILE A 280 21.12 -2.76 -5.51
CA ILE A 280 20.11 -2.33 -6.48
C ILE A 280 19.43 -1.05 -6.02
N PHE A 281 18.98 -0.99 -4.76
CA PHE A 281 18.37 0.21 -4.19
C PHE A 281 19.31 1.42 -4.29
N GLN A 282 20.55 1.29 -3.82
CA GLN A 282 21.56 2.35 -3.91
C GLN A 282 21.85 2.75 -5.35
N CYS A 283 21.77 1.83 -6.31
CA CYS A 283 21.94 2.14 -7.73
C CYS A 283 20.80 3.02 -8.25
N ILE A 284 19.54 2.65 -7.99
CA ILE A 284 18.35 3.44 -8.39
C ILE A 284 18.43 4.85 -7.78
N MET A 285 18.81 4.94 -6.51
CA MET A 285 18.90 6.20 -5.77
C MET A 285 19.97 7.17 -6.29
N LYS A 286 20.91 6.73 -7.14
CA LYS A 286 21.86 7.63 -7.82
C LYS A 286 21.18 8.53 -8.85
N TYR A 287 20.05 8.09 -9.41
CA TYR A 287 19.33 8.85 -10.44
C TYR A 287 18.30 9.79 -9.81
N LYS A 288 17.60 9.31 -8.78
CA LYS A 288 16.61 10.09 -8.05
C LYS A 288 16.47 9.53 -6.65
N THR A 289 16.61 10.38 -5.65
CA THR A 289 16.34 10.01 -4.27
C THR A 289 14.85 9.93 -3.99
N ILE A 290 14.44 9.16 -2.97
CA ILE A 290 13.04 9.13 -2.53
C ILE A 290 12.62 10.52 -2.03
N THR A 291 13.50 11.25 -1.35
CA THR A 291 13.22 12.64 -0.95
C THR A 291 12.88 13.52 -2.15
N GLU A 292 13.62 13.41 -3.25
CA GLU A 292 13.27 14.12 -4.49
C GLU A 292 11.96 13.64 -5.09
N MET A 293 11.69 12.32 -5.11
CA MET A 293 10.41 11.78 -5.60
C MET A 293 9.21 12.23 -4.78
N LEU A 294 9.36 12.33 -3.46
CA LEU A 294 8.30 12.75 -2.52
C LEU A 294 7.98 14.25 -2.60
N ASN A 295 8.89 15.04 -3.18
CA ASN A 295 8.81 16.49 -3.28
C ASN A 295 8.62 17.00 -4.74
N ALA A 296 8.53 16.09 -5.71
CA ALA A 296 8.24 16.39 -7.12
C ALA A 296 6.79 16.82 -7.33
#